data_AF-A0AA46SUX8-F1
#
_entry.id   AF-A0AA46SUX8-F1
#
_cell.length_a   1.000
_cell.length_b   1.000
_cell.length_c   1.000
_cell.angle_alpha   90.00
_cell.angle_beta   90.00
_cell.angle_gamma   90.00
#
_symmetry.space_group_name_H-M   'P 1'
#
loop_
_entity.id
_entity.type
_entity.pdbx_description
1 polymer ?
#
loop_
_entity_poly.entity_id
_entity_poly.type
_entity_poly.pdbx_seq_one_letter_code
_entity_poly.pdbx_strand_id
1 'polypeptide(L)'
;MKNVARMACVAVLGLLLSACATQPMSRDYSAYKASKPRSILVLPPVSHAPDVNASLSVLSVTTLPLAEAGYYVMPVAPVYETFKQNGITVADEAQAVSPEKLREIFGADAALYITVEKYGAVYQIINSVVVVSANAKLVDLRTGTVLWQGQAQASSGENQNNAGGGLVGMLVTAAINQVVNQVTDQGHQMGNVASQRLLSAGHPGGLLYGPYNPKYGTD
;
A
#
# COMPACT_ATOMS: atom_id res chain seq x y z
N MET A 1 8.26 -55.89 -7.65
CA MET A 1 7.69 -55.24 -6.44
C MET A 1 8.39 -53.93 -6.04
N LYS A 2 9.73 -53.82 -6.07
CA LYS A 2 10.45 -52.57 -5.72
C LYS A 2 10.17 -51.36 -6.65
N ASN A 3 9.89 -51.61 -7.95
CA ASN A 3 9.67 -50.54 -8.93
C ASN A 3 8.25 -49.94 -8.85
N VAL A 4 7.26 -50.73 -8.41
CA VAL A 4 5.87 -50.28 -8.23
C VAL A 4 5.76 -49.37 -6.99
N ALA A 5 6.49 -49.70 -5.92
CA ALA A 5 6.57 -48.84 -4.73
C ALA A 5 7.25 -47.50 -5.02
N ARG A 6 8.27 -47.47 -5.90
CA ARG A 6 8.93 -46.23 -6.34
C ARG A 6 8.01 -45.34 -7.20
N MET A 7 7.20 -45.93 -8.08
CA MET A 7 6.22 -45.17 -8.89
C MET A 7 5.10 -44.58 -8.03
N ALA A 8 4.64 -45.30 -7.01
CA ALA A 8 3.62 -44.80 -6.08
C ALA A 8 4.13 -43.60 -5.25
N CYS A 9 5.38 -43.61 -4.79
CA CYS A 9 5.96 -42.48 -4.06
C CYS A 9 6.12 -41.22 -4.93
N VAL A 10 6.44 -41.35 -6.21
CA VAL A 10 6.56 -40.20 -7.13
C VAL A 10 5.20 -39.57 -7.43
N ALA A 11 4.15 -40.38 -7.57
CA ALA A 11 2.78 -39.89 -7.80
C ALA A 11 2.21 -39.13 -6.58
N VAL A 12 2.49 -39.61 -5.36
CA VAL A 12 2.07 -38.94 -4.11
C VAL A 12 2.84 -37.64 -3.89
N LEU A 13 4.14 -37.59 -4.26
CA LEU A 13 4.93 -36.37 -4.15
C LEU A 13 4.45 -35.28 -5.13
N GLY A 14 4.02 -35.66 -6.34
CA GLY A 14 3.45 -34.73 -7.33
C GLY A 14 2.13 -34.09 -6.91
N LEU A 15 1.28 -34.81 -6.17
CA LEU A 15 0.00 -34.30 -5.66
C LEU A 15 0.14 -33.32 -4.49
N LEU A 16 1.25 -33.36 -3.76
CA LEU A 16 1.52 -32.43 -2.66
C LEU A 16 2.03 -31.06 -3.14
N LEU A 17 2.53 -30.95 -4.37
CA LEU A 17 3.06 -29.70 -4.93
C LEU A 17 1.97 -28.78 -5.51
N SER A 18 0.75 -29.27 -5.77
CA SER A 18 -0.35 -28.47 -6.33
C SER A 18 -1.25 -27.81 -5.29
N ALA A 19 -1.04 -28.07 -3.99
CA ALA A 19 -1.90 -27.56 -2.91
C ALA A 19 -1.56 -26.12 -2.45
N CYS A 20 -0.49 -25.50 -2.97
CA CYS A 20 -0.09 -24.13 -2.60
C CYS A 20 -0.44 -23.08 -3.67
N ALA A 21 -1.43 -23.33 -4.54
CA ALA A 21 -2.00 -22.27 -5.37
C ALA A 21 -2.93 -21.42 -4.49
N THR A 22 -2.38 -20.36 -3.89
CA THR A 22 -3.17 -19.31 -3.23
C THR A 22 -4.15 -18.76 -4.26
N GLN A 23 -5.44 -18.97 -4.04
CA GLN A 23 -6.47 -18.41 -4.93
C GLN A 23 -6.29 -16.89 -4.99
N PRO A 24 -6.19 -16.29 -6.19
CA PRO A 24 -6.18 -14.84 -6.29
C PRO A 24 -7.48 -14.35 -5.70
N MET A 25 -7.39 -13.54 -4.64
CA MET A 25 -8.54 -12.90 -4.03
C MET A 25 -9.24 -12.07 -5.11
N SER A 26 -10.32 -12.60 -5.68
CA SER A 26 -11.09 -11.92 -6.72
C SER A 26 -11.80 -10.75 -6.07
N ARG A 27 -11.18 -9.57 -6.14
CA ARG A 27 -11.79 -8.33 -5.66
C ARG A 27 -12.77 -7.84 -6.71
N ASP A 28 -13.97 -7.48 -6.27
CA ASP A 28 -14.92 -6.79 -7.14
C ASP A 28 -14.44 -5.35 -7.39
N TYR A 29 -14.14 -5.04 -8.65
CA TYR A 29 -13.73 -3.72 -9.11
C TYR A 29 -14.86 -2.95 -9.80
N SER A 30 -16.10 -3.43 -9.78
CA SER A 30 -17.21 -2.83 -10.52
C SER A 30 -17.42 -1.35 -10.18
N ALA A 31 -17.42 -1.00 -8.88
CA ALA A 31 -17.52 0.39 -8.44
C ALA A 31 -16.33 1.24 -8.91
N TYR A 32 -15.11 0.70 -8.84
CA TYR A 32 -13.89 1.38 -9.30
C TYR A 32 -13.95 1.64 -10.81
N LYS A 33 -14.28 0.62 -11.61
CA LYS A 33 -14.41 0.72 -13.08
C LYS A 33 -15.53 1.66 -13.51
N ALA A 34 -16.61 1.78 -12.72
CA ALA A 34 -17.69 2.75 -12.95
C ALA A 34 -17.26 4.18 -12.62
N SER A 35 -16.54 4.36 -11.50
CA SER A 35 -16.09 5.66 -10.98
C SER A 35 -15.02 6.34 -11.86
N LYS A 36 -14.10 5.55 -12.45
CA LYS A 36 -13.01 6.04 -13.32
C LYS A 36 -12.29 7.28 -12.75
N PRO A 37 -11.78 7.24 -11.50
CA PRO A 37 -11.14 8.41 -10.90
C PRO A 37 -9.90 8.82 -11.69
N ARG A 38 -9.76 10.11 -11.99
CA ARG A 38 -8.59 10.67 -12.69
C ARG A 38 -7.61 11.33 -11.73
N SER A 39 -8.14 11.94 -10.68
CA SER A 39 -7.38 12.64 -9.64
C SER A 39 -7.61 12.03 -8.25
N ILE A 40 -6.53 11.91 -7.49
CA ILE A 40 -6.53 11.37 -6.14
C ILE A 40 -6.02 12.44 -5.16
N LEU A 41 -6.86 12.77 -4.19
CA LEU A 41 -6.48 13.52 -2.99
C LEU A 41 -5.94 12.54 -1.95
N VAL A 42 -4.66 12.64 -1.59
CA VAL A 42 -4.14 11.86 -0.45
C VAL A 42 -4.35 12.66 0.82
N LEU A 43 -5.16 12.12 1.73
CA LEU A 43 -5.42 12.76 3.02
C LEU A 43 -4.24 12.52 3.97
N PRO A 44 -4.01 13.41 4.96
CA PRO A 44 -3.03 13.16 6.02
C PRO A 44 -3.28 11.78 6.65
N PRO A 45 -2.27 10.88 6.69
CA PRO A 45 -2.46 9.55 7.27
C PRO A 45 -2.74 9.64 8.77
N VAL A 46 -3.73 8.91 9.25
CA VAL A 46 -3.92 8.67 10.69
C VAL A 46 -2.85 7.67 11.12
N SER A 47 -2.26 7.86 12.29
CA SER A 47 -1.21 6.96 12.81
C SER A 47 -1.59 6.44 14.19
N HIS A 48 -1.60 5.11 14.33
CA HIS A 48 -1.65 4.42 15.62
C HIS A 48 -0.25 4.09 16.16
N ALA A 49 0.79 4.36 15.37
CA ALA A 49 2.16 4.15 15.80
C ALA A 49 2.60 5.22 16.82
N PRO A 50 3.47 4.87 17.79
CA PRO A 50 3.96 5.80 18.82
C PRO A 50 4.92 6.86 18.27
N ASP A 51 5.51 6.66 17.09
CA ASP A 51 6.43 7.61 16.46
C ASP A 51 5.63 8.75 15.80
N VAL A 52 5.89 9.98 16.23
CA VAL A 52 5.24 11.20 15.71
C VAL A 52 5.51 11.45 14.22
N ASN A 53 6.61 10.90 13.68
CA ASN A 53 6.98 11.08 12.28
C ASN A 53 6.26 10.11 11.34
N ALA A 54 5.58 9.09 11.87
CA ALA A 54 5.00 8.00 11.09
C ALA A 54 4.06 8.50 9.97
N SER A 55 3.14 9.42 10.32
CA SER A 55 2.14 9.95 9.39
C SER A 55 2.79 10.71 8.22
N LEU A 56 3.65 11.70 8.52
CA LEU A 56 4.30 12.51 7.49
C LEU A 56 5.31 11.70 6.66
N SER A 57 6.02 10.77 7.29
CA SER A 57 6.95 9.88 6.60
C SER A 57 6.22 9.03 5.56
N VAL A 58 5.12 8.36 5.93
CA VAL A 58 4.30 7.59 5.00
C VAL A 58 3.68 8.48 3.92
N LEU A 59 3.13 9.64 4.29
CA LEU A 59 2.54 10.58 3.33
C LEU A 59 3.53 10.96 2.22
N SER A 60 4.78 11.26 2.57
CA SER A 60 5.80 11.72 1.62
C SER A 60 6.17 10.71 0.55
N VAL A 61 5.99 9.40 0.80
CA VAL A 61 6.34 8.32 -0.13
C VAL A 61 5.14 7.76 -0.91
N THR A 62 3.93 8.26 -0.66
CA THR A 62 2.70 7.77 -1.32
C THR A 62 2.49 8.33 -2.72
N THR A 63 3.07 9.50 -3.02
CA THR A 63 2.85 10.20 -4.31
C THR A 63 3.43 9.42 -5.48
N LEU A 64 4.64 8.86 -5.31
CA LEU A 64 5.35 8.14 -6.36
C LEU A 64 4.56 6.94 -6.91
N PRO A 65 4.16 5.93 -6.10
CA PRO A 65 3.46 4.76 -6.63
C PRO A 65 2.10 5.10 -7.26
N LEU A 66 1.40 6.12 -6.75
CA LEU A 66 0.14 6.58 -7.34
C LEU A 66 0.34 7.27 -8.70
N ALA A 67 1.39 8.07 -8.83
CA ALA A 67 1.75 8.71 -10.09
C ALA A 67 2.21 7.66 -11.13
N GLU A 68 3.02 6.68 -10.73
CA GLU A 68 3.42 5.56 -11.59
C GLU A 68 2.22 4.69 -12.00
N ALA A 69 1.24 4.53 -11.12
CA ALA A 69 -0.03 3.89 -11.44
C ALA A 69 -0.88 4.70 -12.44
N GLY A 70 -0.55 5.96 -12.74
CA GLY A 70 -1.20 6.77 -13.76
C GLY A 70 -2.32 7.68 -13.26
N TYR A 71 -2.29 8.08 -11.99
CA TYR A 71 -3.23 9.05 -11.41
C TYR A 71 -2.61 10.45 -11.31
N TYR A 72 -3.45 11.48 -11.43
CA TYR A 72 -3.06 12.81 -11.00
C TYR A 72 -3.15 12.89 -9.47
N VAL A 73 -2.02 13.01 -8.79
CA VAL A 73 -1.97 13.10 -7.33
C VAL A 73 -1.94 14.56 -6.92
N MET A 74 -2.86 14.97 -6.05
CA MET A 74 -2.88 16.33 -5.53
C MET A 74 -1.57 16.62 -4.77
N PRO A 75 -0.89 17.76 -5.02
CA PRO A 75 0.36 18.07 -4.35
C PRO A 75 0.19 18.16 -2.82
N VAL A 76 1.05 17.46 -2.08
CA VAL A 76 0.93 17.30 -0.62
C VAL A 76 0.96 18.64 0.12
N ALA A 77 1.89 19.54 -0.24
CA ALA A 77 2.06 20.82 0.48
C ALA A 77 0.82 21.74 0.40
N PRO A 78 0.26 22.04 -0.80
CA PRO A 78 -1.01 22.77 -0.90
C PRO A 78 -2.18 22.10 -0.17
N VAL A 79 -2.28 20.77 -0.20
CA VAL A 79 -3.34 20.05 0.52
C VAL A 79 -3.24 20.27 2.02
N TYR A 80 -2.03 20.08 2.57
CA TYR A 80 -1.77 20.25 3.99
C TYR A 80 -2.00 21.69 4.45
N GLU A 81 -1.53 22.67 3.68
CA GLU A 81 -1.73 24.09 3.99
C GLU A 81 -3.21 24.48 3.90
N THR A 82 -3.97 23.93 2.96
CA THR A 82 -5.42 24.17 2.86
C THR A 82 -6.15 23.68 4.12
N PHE A 83 -5.85 22.47 4.61
CA PHE A 83 -6.44 21.98 5.85
C PHE A 83 -6.08 22.90 7.02
N LYS A 84 -4.81 23.28 7.14
CA LYS A 84 -4.32 24.16 8.21
C LYS A 84 -5.00 25.52 8.20
N GLN A 85 -5.20 26.13 7.03
CA GLN A 85 -5.91 27.41 6.88
C GLN A 85 -7.38 27.33 7.28
N ASN A 86 -7.97 26.13 7.23
CA ASN A 86 -9.34 25.86 7.69
C ASN A 86 -9.40 25.36 9.14
N GLY A 87 -8.30 25.49 9.90
CA GLY A 87 -8.23 25.08 11.32
C GLY A 87 -8.08 23.57 11.54
N ILE A 88 -7.94 22.78 10.48
CA ILE A 88 -7.80 21.33 10.56
C ILE A 88 -6.30 21.00 10.55
N THR A 89 -5.79 20.58 11.71
CA THR A 89 -4.36 20.26 11.88
C THR A 89 -4.12 18.80 12.29
N VAL A 90 -5.19 18.08 12.64
CA VAL A 90 -5.16 16.68 13.06
C VAL A 90 -5.61 15.79 11.91
N ALA A 91 -4.92 14.67 11.69
CA ALA A 91 -5.21 13.75 10.59
C ALA A 91 -6.61 13.13 10.71
N ASP A 92 -7.05 12.75 11.91
CA ASP A 92 -8.38 12.22 12.16
C ASP A 92 -9.49 13.19 11.75
N GLU A 93 -9.33 14.48 12.08
CA GLU A 93 -10.26 15.54 11.68
C GLU A 93 -10.25 15.73 10.17
N ALA A 94 -9.07 15.71 9.53
CA ALA A 94 -8.95 15.79 8.08
C ALA A 94 -9.64 14.61 7.37
N GLN A 95 -9.54 13.39 7.93
CA GLN A 95 -10.22 12.20 7.43
C GLN A 95 -11.71 12.15 7.79
N ALA A 96 -12.17 12.93 8.78
CA ALA A 96 -13.59 13.04 9.12
C ALA A 96 -14.36 14.03 8.22
N VAL A 97 -13.67 14.85 7.43
CA VAL A 97 -14.32 15.77 6.47
C VAL A 97 -15.13 14.98 5.45
N SER A 98 -16.36 15.44 5.17
CA SER A 98 -17.25 14.75 4.25
C SER A 98 -16.65 14.68 2.83
N PRO A 99 -16.87 13.58 2.09
CA PRO A 99 -16.38 13.46 0.71
C PRO A 99 -16.82 14.61 -0.19
N GLU A 100 -18.06 15.08 -0.02
CA GLU A 100 -18.63 16.22 -0.74
C GLU A 100 -17.83 17.50 -0.51
N LYS A 101 -17.46 17.80 0.75
CA LYS A 101 -16.68 19.00 1.09
C LYS A 101 -15.23 18.89 0.60
N LEU A 102 -14.63 17.70 0.69
CA LEU A 102 -13.31 17.44 0.11
C LEU A 102 -13.33 17.68 -1.41
N ARG A 103 -14.40 17.24 -2.10
CA ARG A 103 -14.57 17.49 -3.54
C ARG A 103 -14.74 18.97 -3.85
N GLU A 104 -15.56 19.67 -3.08
CA GLU A 104 -15.82 21.11 -3.25
C GLU A 104 -14.53 21.92 -3.16
N ILE A 105 -13.67 21.61 -2.18
CA ILE A 105 -12.42 22.34 -1.93
C ILE A 105 -11.32 21.94 -2.91
N PHE A 106 -11.08 20.64 -3.08
CA PHE A 106 -9.90 20.13 -3.78
C PHE A 106 -10.17 19.76 -5.25
N GLY A 107 -11.43 19.61 -5.66
CA GLY A 107 -11.80 19.21 -7.02
C GLY A 107 -11.35 17.80 -7.42
N ALA A 108 -10.95 16.95 -6.44
CA ALA A 108 -10.50 15.60 -6.71
C ALA A 108 -11.67 14.64 -7.01
N ASP A 109 -11.40 13.60 -7.78
CA ASP A 109 -12.38 12.55 -8.07
C ASP A 109 -12.50 11.53 -6.94
N ALA A 110 -11.36 11.18 -6.33
CA ALA A 110 -11.30 10.25 -5.21
C ALA A 110 -10.36 10.76 -4.12
N ALA A 111 -10.57 10.30 -2.89
CA ALA A 111 -9.64 10.48 -1.78
C ALA A 111 -9.07 9.15 -1.32
N LEU A 112 -7.76 9.15 -1.05
CA LEU A 112 -7.04 8.04 -0.45
C LEU A 112 -6.90 8.32 1.05
N TYR A 113 -7.51 7.45 1.84
CA TYR A 113 -7.40 7.43 3.29
C TYR A 113 -6.34 6.39 3.66
N ILE A 114 -5.41 6.77 4.53
CA ILE A 114 -4.32 5.90 4.98
C ILE A 114 -4.34 5.86 6.51
N THR A 115 -4.18 4.66 7.05
CA THR A 115 -3.97 4.41 8.48
C THR A 115 -2.66 3.67 8.67
N VAL A 116 -1.72 4.28 9.39
CA VAL A 116 -0.43 3.68 9.73
C VAL A 116 -0.60 2.91 11.03
N GLU A 117 -0.58 1.57 10.95
CA GLU A 117 -0.76 0.68 12.11
C GLU A 117 0.54 0.46 12.87
N LYS A 118 1.66 0.41 12.15
CA LYS A 118 3.00 0.21 12.72
C LYS A 118 3.99 1.11 12.01
N TYR A 119 4.87 1.73 12.78
CA TYR A 119 6.02 2.49 12.28
C TYR A 119 7.10 2.51 13.37
N GLY A 120 8.28 1.97 13.06
CA GLY A 120 9.43 1.98 13.96
C GLY A 120 9.86 0.59 14.41
N ALA A 121 10.69 0.55 15.46
CA ALA A 121 11.29 -0.68 15.96
C ALA A 121 10.27 -1.57 16.70
N VAL A 122 10.21 -2.84 16.30
CA VAL A 122 9.47 -3.90 16.96
C VAL A 122 10.48 -4.86 17.59
N TYR A 123 10.43 -4.95 18.91
CA TYR A 123 11.31 -5.84 19.68
C TYR A 123 10.72 -7.26 19.67
N GLN A 124 11.43 -8.18 19.03
CA GLN A 124 11.17 -9.61 19.11
C GLN A 124 12.09 -10.24 20.18
N ILE A 125 11.78 -11.47 20.61
CA ILE A 125 12.49 -12.14 21.72
C ILE A 125 14.00 -12.25 21.44
N ILE A 126 14.40 -12.37 20.18
CA ILE A 126 15.80 -12.62 19.77
C ILE A 126 16.45 -11.50 18.94
N ASN A 127 15.67 -10.56 18.40
CA ASN A 127 16.17 -9.46 17.57
C ASN A 127 15.21 -8.26 17.58
N SER A 128 15.67 -7.12 17.07
CA SER A 128 14.84 -5.93 16.83
C SER A 128 14.77 -5.69 15.32
N VAL A 129 13.56 -5.46 14.80
CA VAL A 129 13.33 -5.15 13.38
C VAL A 129 12.48 -3.91 13.25
N VAL A 130 12.74 -3.10 12.23
CA VAL A 130 11.90 -1.93 11.93
C VAL A 130 10.76 -2.38 11.04
N VAL A 131 9.52 -2.08 11.44
CA VAL A 131 8.31 -2.48 10.73
C VAL A 131 7.51 -1.24 10.36
N VAL A 132 7.04 -1.20 9.12
CA VAL A 132 5.98 -0.28 8.69
C VAL A 132 4.81 -1.07 8.15
N SER A 133 3.61 -0.79 8.66
CA SER A 133 2.36 -1.42 8.21
C SER A 133 1.32 -0.34 8.02
N ALA A 134 0.65 -0.35 6.87
CA ALA A 134 -0.38 0.62 6.55
C ALA A 134 -1.58 -0.03 5.87
N ASN A 135 -2.75 0.47 6.22
CA ASN A 135 -4.04 0.19 5.60
C ASN A 135 -4.43 1.40 4.76
N ALA A 136 -5.11 1.17 3.63
CA ALA A 136 -5.65 2.25 2.84
C ALA A 136 -7.01 1.91 2.24
N LYS A 137 -7.83 2.95 2.03
CA LYS A 137 -9.07 2.87 1.24
C LYS A 137 -9.15 4.04 0.27
N LEU A 138 -9.54 3.75 -0.96
CA LEU A 138 -9.83 4.75 -1.99
C LEU A 138 -11.34 4.96 -2.03
N VAL A 139 -11.79 6.20 -1.88
CA VAL A 139 -13.22 6.56 -1.84
C VAL A 139 -13.54 7.56 -2.94
N ASP A 140 -14.62 7.33 -3.69
CA ASP A 140 -15.14 8.29 -4.66
C ASP A 140 -15.71 9.50 -3.93
N LEU A 141 -15.22 10.70 -4.27
CA LEU A 141 -15.65 11.94 -3.62
C LEU A 141 -17.01 12.46 -4.13
N ARG A 142 -17.56 11.89 -5.20
CA ARG A 142 -18.91 12.21 -5.73
C ARG A 142 -20.01 11.45 -4.98
N THR A 143 -19.72 10.21 -4.58
CA THR A 143 -20.75 9.30 -4.05
C THR A 143 -20.44 8.80 -2.64
N GLY A 144 -19.22 9.02 -2.13
CA GLY A 144 -18.75 8.44 -0.87
C GLY A 144 -18.53 6.91 -0.94
N THR A 145 -18.62 6.31 -2.13
CA THR A 145 -18.46 4.86 -2.31
C THR A 145 -16.99 4.46 -2.19
N VAL A 146 -16.71 3.41 -1.43
CA VAL A 146 -15.37 2.83 -1.39
C VAL A 146 -15.10 2.07 -2.69
N LEU A 147 -14.06 2.48 -3.41
CA LEU A 147 -13.65 1.92 -4.69
C LEU A 147 -12.65 0.78 -4.51
N TRP A 148 -11.82 0.87 -3.48
CA TRP A 148 -10.72 -0.06 -3.24
C TRP A 148 -10.28 0.00 -1.77
N GLN A 149 -9.77 -1.11 -1.26
CA GLN A 149 -9.13 -1.19 0.05
C GLN A 149 -7.91 -2.09 -0.04
N GLY A 150 -6.85 -1.79 0.69
CA GLY A 150 -5.63 -2.59 0.70
C GLY A 150 -4.89 -2.46 2.02
N GLN A 151 -3.98 -3.40 2.24
CA GLN A 151 -3.04 -3.36 3.34
C GLN A 151 -1.68 -3.87 2.85
N ALA A 152 -0.60 -3.29 3.37
CA ALA A 152 0.73 -3.78 3.11
C ALA A 152 1.64 -3.52 4.31
N GLN A 153 2.70 -4.33 4.38
CA GLN A 153 3.72 -4.24 5.40
C GLN A 153 5.10 -4.37 4.73
N ALA A 154 6.09 -3.73 5.34
CA ALA A 154 7.50 -3.95 5.10
C ALA A 154 8.26 -4.05 6.42
N SER A 155 9.35 -4.81 6.44
CA SER A 155 10.22 -4.95 7.61
C SER A 155 11.70 -5.07 7.22
N SER A 156 12.58 -4.46 8.02
CA SER A 156 14.03 -4.58 7.82
C SER A 156 14.54 -6.01 8.01
N GLY A 157 13.76 -6.88 8.68
CA GLY A 157 14.05 -8.30 8.84
C GLY A 157 13.63 -9.19 7.66
N GLU A 158 12.94 -8.67 6.64
CA GLU A 158 12.50 -9.47 5.48
C GLU A 158 13.66 -10.05 4.69
N ASN A 159 14.83 -9.42 4.74
CA ASN A 159 16.03 -9.87 4.04
C ASN A 159 16.67 -11.13 4.67
N GLN A 160 16.23 -11.55 5.86
CA GLN A 160 16.82 -12.71 6.55
C GLN A 160 16.13 -14.04 6.24
N ASN A 161 14.89 -14.05 5.74
CA ASN A 161 14.13 -15.27 5.46
C ASN A 161 13.33 -15.12 4.17
N ASN A 162 14.02 -15.29 3.04
CA ASN A 162 13.43 -15.20 1.70
C ASN A 162 12.51 -16.40 1.42
N ALA A 163 11.22 -16.32 1.81
CA ALA A 163 10.25 -17.38 1.51
C ALA A 163 8.76 -16.96 1.46
N GLY A 164 8.39 -15.66 1.38
CA GLY A 164 6.96 -15.30 1.43
C GLY A 164 6.49 -13.97 0.83
N GLY A 165 7.38 -13.08 0.37
CA GLY A 165 7.00 -11.84 -0.29
C GLY A 165 6.96 -12.02 -1.81
N GLY A 166 5.82 -11.78 -2.45
CA GLY A 166 5.68 -11.88 -3.92
C GLY A 166 6.72 -11.06 -4.69
N LEU A 167 6.88 -11.32 -5.99
CA LEU A 167 7.94 -10.77 -6.85
C LEU A 167 8.13 -9.24 -6.76
N VAL A 168 7.05 -8.49 -6.53
CA VAL A 168 7.08 -7.03 -6.31
C VAL A 168 7.87 -6.67 -5.04
N GLY A 169 7.72 -7.44 -3.96
CA GLY A 169 8.44 -7.24 -2.72
C GLY A 169 9.94 -7.52 -2.81
N MET A 170 10.38 -8.42 -3.71
CA MET A 170 11.80 -8.75 -3.93
C MET A 170 12.54 -7.75 -4.83
N LEU A 171 11.87 -7.18 -5.85
CA LEU A 171 12.51 -6.23 -6.76
C LEU A 171 12.78 -4.88 -6.07
N VAL A 172 11.86 -4.45 -5.21
CA VAL A 172 11.98 -3.17 -4.49
C VAL A 172 13.08 -3.24 -3.42
N THR A 173 13.20 -4.36 -2.70
CA THR A 173 14.24 -4.54 -1.66
C THR A 173 15.65 -4.62 -2.25
N ALA A 174 15.83 -5.10 -3.48
CA ALA A 174 17.15 -5.17 -4.13
C ALA A 174 17.70 -3.79 -4.52
N ALA A 175 16.84 -2.80 -4.82
CA ALA A 175 17.27 -1.48 -5.28
C ALA A 175 17.69 -0.51 -4.15
N ILE A 176 17.32 -0.79 -2.90
CA ILE A 176 17.43 0.16 -1.76
C ILE A 176 18.60 -0.17 -0.82
N ASN A 177 19.25 -1.33 -0.97
CA ASN A 177 20.31 -1.78 -0.05
C ASN A 177 21.66 -1.08 -0.29
N GLN A 178 21.72 0.21 0.05
CA GLN A 178 22.97 0.88 0.41
C GLN A 178 22.71 1.96 1.46
N VAL A 179 23.24 1.69 2.67
CA VAL A 179 23.45 2.60 3.81
C VAL A 179 22.22 2.88 4.70
N VAL A 180 22.41 2.71 6.03
CA VAL A 180 22.10 3.65 7.14
C VAL A 180 21.77 2.91 8.48
N ASN A 181 22.33 3.41 9.59
CA ASN A 181 22.32 2.84 10.96
C ASN A 181 21.27 3.46 11.92
N GLN A 182 20.22 4.15 11.43
CA GLN A 182 19.22 4.80 12.28
C GLN A 182 17.79 4.29 12.02
N VAL A 183 17.02 4.10 13.11
CA VAL A 183 15.65 3.56 13.09
C VAL A 183 14.68 4.47 12.32
N THR A 184 14.84 5.79 12.41
CA THR A 184 13.99 6.75 11.68
C THR A 184 14.21 6.65 10.17
N ASP A 185 15.46 6.54 9.73
CA ASP A 185 15.82 6.36 8.32
C ASP A 185 15.33 5.01 7.79
N GLN A 186 15.46 3.94 8.58
CA GLN A 186 14.90 2.63 8.24
C GLN A 186 13.36 2.65 8.21
N GLY A 187 12.71 3.40 9.10
CA GLY A 187 11.27 3.57 9.11
C GLY A 187 10.78 4.22 7.82
N HIS A 188 11.47 5.27 7.37
CA HIS A 188 11.16 5.92 6.10
C HIS A 188 11.40 5.01 4.90
N GLN A 189 12.53 4.28 4.87
CA GLN A 189 12.81 3.30 3.83
C GLN A 189 11.77 2.18 3.77
N MET A 190 11.44 1.56 4.91
CA MET A 190 10.40 0.53 4.97
C MET A 190 9.02 1.12 4.65
N GLY A 191 8.77 2.37 4.99
CA GLY A 191 7.58 3.11 4.57
C GLY A 191 7.46 3.17 3.05
N ASN A 192 8.55 3.50 2.34
CA ASN A 192 8.56 3.51 0.87
C ASN A 192 8.22 2.11 0.31
N VAL A 193 8.85 1.05 0.82
CA VAL A 193 8.57 -0.33 0.38
C VAL A 193 7.12 -0.72 0.65
N ALA A 194 6.59 -0.42 1.84
CA ALA A 194 5.20 -0.70 2.19
C ALA A 194 4.24 0.09 1.30
N SER A 195 4.51 1.37 1.02
CA SER A 195 3.70 2.22 0.14
C SER A 195 3.71 1.74 -1.31
N GLN A 196 4.86 1.31 -1.84
CA GLN A 196 4.92 0.73 -3.18
C GLN A 196 4.09 -0.56 -3.26
N ARG A 197 4.23 -1.47 -2.30
CA ARG A 197 3.42 -2.70 -2.24
C ARG A 197 1.92 -2.44 -2.10
N LEU A 198 1.56 -1.39 -1.37
CA LEU A 198 0.18 -1.02 -1.11
C LEU A 198 -0.48 -0.36 -2.32
N LEU A 199 0.24 0.55 -2.99
CA LEU A 199 -0.33 1.51 -3.94
C LEU A 199 0.12 1.28 -5.39
N SER A 200 0.93 0.26 -5.67
CA SER A 200 1.24 -0.10 -7.06
C SER A 200 0.01 -0.67 -7.78
N ALA A 201 -0.09 -0.37 -9.08
CA ALA A 201 -1.09 -0.97 -9.95
C ALA A 201 -0.56 -2.23 -10.65
N GLY A 202 -1.47 -3.03 -11.20
CA GLY A 202 -1.09 -4.12 -12.11
C GLY A 202 -0.71 -5.46 -11.45
N HIS A 203 -0.99 -5.62 -10.16
CA HIS A 203 -0.91 -6.91 -9.48
C HIS A 203 -2.28 -7.31 -8.90
N PRO A 204 -2.53 -8.61 -8.67
CA PRO A 204 -3.77 -9.07 -8.05
C PRO A 204 -4.05 -8.32 -6.74
N GLY A 205 -5.26 -7.78 -6.58
CA GLY A 205 -5.66 -7.00 -5.41
C GLY A 205 -5.00 -5.60 -5.29
N GLY A 206 -4.24 -5.14 -6.27
CA GLY A 206 -3.65 -3.79 -6.30
C GLY A 206 -4.63 -2.72 -6.76
N LEU A 207 -4.15 -1.50 -6.96
CA LEU A 207 -4.93 -0.47 -7.64
C LEU A 207 -5.11 -0.84 -9.12
N LEU A 208 -6.19 -0.35 -9.74
CA LEU A 208 -6.30 -0.39 -11.20
C LEU A 208 -5.36 0.64 -11.80
N TYR A 209 -4.93 0.43 -13.05
CA TYR A 209 -4.21 1.48 -13.78
C TYR A 209 -5.08 2.72 -13.90
N GLY A 210 -4.48 3.87 -13.63
CA GLY A 210 -5.09 5.18 -13.78
C GLY A 210 -5.09 5.65 -15.25
N PRO A 211 -5.90 6.66 -15.59
CA PRO A 211 -6.11 7.11 -16.97
C PRO A 211 -4.85 7.60 -17.70
N TYR A 212 -3.77 7.91 -16.98
CA TYR A 212 -2.51 8.37 -17.55
C TYR A 212 -1.44 7.28 -17.65
N ASN A 213 -1.75 6.05 -17.25
CA ASN A 213 -0.83 4.91 -17.43
C ASN A 213 -1.00 4.32 -18.85
N PRO A 214 0.09 3.94 -19.55
CA PRO A 214 0.02 3.28 -20.85
C PRO A 214 -0.81 1.97 -20.87
N LYS A 215 -0.95 1.31 -19.73
CA LYS A 215 -1.72 0.07 -19.54
C LYS A 215 -3.17 0.33 -19.08
N TYR A 216 -3.65 1.56 -19.17
CA TYR A 216 -5.01 1.87 -18.74
C TYR A 216 -6.07 0.98 -19.42
N GLY A 217 -6.92 0.34 -18.61
CA GLY A 217 -8.00 -0.53 -19.09
C GLY A 217 -7.58 -1.97 -19.44
N THR A 218 -6.34 -2.37 -19.17
CA THR A 218 -5.89 -3.76 -19.38
C THR A 218 -6.08 -4.67 -18.16
N ASP A 219 -6.64 -4.14 -17.06
CA ASP A 219 -6.88 -4.83 -15.77
C ASP A 219 -8.19 -5.61 -15.70
#